data_AF-E7DZJ9-F1
#
_entry.id   AF-E7DZJ9-F1
#
_cell.length_a   1.000
_cell.length_b   1.000
_cell.length_c   1.000
_cell.angle_alpha   90.00
_cell.angle_beta   90.00
_cell.angle_gamma   90.00
#
_symmetry.space_group_name_H-M   'P 1'
#
loop_
_entity.id
_entity.type
_entity.pdbx_description
1 polymer ?
#
loop_
_entity_poly.entity_id
_entity_poly.type
_entity_poly.pdbx_seq_one_letter_code
_entity_poly.pdbx_strand_id
1 'polypeptide(L)'
;MSQSSQEAATARYKALKEDFVSNLTGGTISEINYVTAVAPVAVILWSILQSRHGLFNSPNVWTITTDFLINVVAILLATTLYAFNPLLLSILLLAPACLLLLLPPLAKPQKKTNLKSLKRAGLQHEVVSPTDPRYRLPKRPFLTMYRGSMLVITSLSILSVDFRIFPRRFAKVENWGTSLMDVGVGSFVFSAGIVAMRSIILSENQQAGLFRRLLKSGRHSLPLLVLGLLRLWSVKELDYAEHVSEYGVHWNFFFTLGLLPPFVTLFQSAFRYLPSYAGLAVVLATAYQLALEYTNLKAYILVAPRVDILSMNREGIFSFIGYLAIFLAGQGTGLFVLPRHLLPTNTSGWQQRKQLLLKLISWSIFWVVLFIFSTNRVYGLNLQVSRRLANLPYFFWIAAFNSCQLTVFCLVETLLFPDVWKSMNCLSKTEEEELYRGATSRILDAFNRNGLFVFLVANLLTGAVNLSISTLQCGHKLAFSILVVYGALVTSVALFLDRLDVSVKI
;
A
#
# COMPACT_ATOMS: atom_id res chain seq x y z
N MET A 1 -25.68 40.02 1.08
CA MET A 1 -24.22 39.92 0.88
C MET A 1 -23.96 40.12 -0.61
N SER A 2 -23.11 41.09 -0.99
CA SER A 2 -22.74 41.29 -2.39
C SER A 2 -21.97 40.08 -2.91
N GLN A 3 -22.02 39.80 -4.22
CA GLN A 3 -21.22 38.72 -4.84
C GLN A 3 -19.72 38.85 -4.49
N SER A 4 -19.21 40.08 -4.47
CA SER A 4 -17.83 40.38 -4.02
C SER A 4 -17.52 39.93 -2.59
N SER A 5 -18.48 40.01 -1.67
CA SER A 5 -18.29 39.56 -0.28
C SER A 5 -18.28 38.04 -0.15
N GLN A 6 -19.00 37.32 -1.02
CA GLN A 6 -18.96 35.86 -1.08
C GLN A 6 -17.66 35.36 -1.73
N GLU A 7 -17.20 35.99 -2.80
CA GLU A 7 -15.92 35.68 -3.43
C GLU A 7 -14.74 35.91 -2.47
N ALA A 8 -14.73 37.03 -1.75
CA ALA A 8 -13.71 37.30 -0.73
C ALA A 8 -13.74 36.29 0.43
N ALA A 9 -14.93 35.85 0.86
CA ALA A 9 -15.07 34.84 1.89
C ALA A 9 -14.56 33.47 1.42
N THR A 10 -14.84 33.08 0.16
CA THR A 10 -14.36 31.84 -0.45
C THR A 10 -12.84 31.85 -0.61
N ALA A 11 -12.26 32.96 -1.09
CA ALA A 11 -10.82 33.12 -1.21
C ALA A 11 -10.12 33.04 0.17
N ARG A 12 -10.69 33.70 1.18
CA ARG A 12 -10.17 33.63 2.56
C ARG A 12 -10.25 32.21 3.14
N TYR A 13 -11.33 31.49 2.88
CA TYR A 13 -11.47 30.10 3.32
C TYR A 13 -10.48 29.16 2.62
N LYS A 14 -10.22 29.38 1.33
CA LYS A 14 -9.19 28.67 0.57
C LYS A 14 -7.80 28.88 1.17
N ALA A 15 -7.43 30.13 1.45
CA ALA A 15 -6.16 30.45 2.12
C ALA A 15 -6.04 29.77 3.49
N LEU A 16 -7.10 29.77 4.29
CA LEU A 16 -7.12 29.06 5.59
C LEU A 16 -6.92 27.54 5.43
N LYS A 17 -7.45 26.93 4.36
CA LYS A 17 -7.21 25.51 4.06
C LYS A 17 -5.77 25.24 3.65
N GLU A 18 -5.17 26.12 2.84
CA GLU A 18 -3.77 26.02 2.43
C GLU A 18 -2.84 26.16 3.64
N ASP A 19 -3.04 27.18 4.47
CA ASP A 19 -2.27 27.40 5.71
C ASP A 19 -2.39 26.21 6.67
N PHE A 20 -3.56 25.57 6.71
CA PHE A 20 -3.84 24.44 7.61
C PHE A 20 -3.02 23.18 7.29
N VAL A 21 -2.51 23.05 6.06
CA VAL A 21 -1.72 21.90 5.61
C VAL A 21 -0.28 22.25 5.21
N SER A 22 0.11 23.52 5.36
CA SER A 22 1.43 24.03 5.00
C SER A 22 2.40 24.06 6.18
N ASN A 23 3.70 24.12 5.88
CA ASN A 23 4.83 24.24 6.82
C ASN A 23 4.88 23.19 7.94
N LEU A 24 4.40 21.98 7.66
CA LEU A 24 4.38 20.89 8.63
C LEU A 24 5.71 20.14 8.67
N THR A 25 6.18 19.79 9.87
CA THR A 25 7.45 19.08 10.11
C THR A 25 7.27 17.59 10.43
N GLY A 26 6.02 17.15 10.58
CA GLY A 26 5.66 15.75 10.80
C GLY A 26 5.77 15.30 12.26
N GLY A 27 5.97 14.00 12.46
CA GLY A 27 6.08 13.33 13.76
C GLY A 27 7.29 12.40 13.81
N THR A 28 7.37 11.57 14.84
CA THR A 28 8.44 10.58 14.96
C THR A 28 8.10 9.30 14.21
N ILE A 29 9.12 8.58 13.74
CA ILE A 29 8.93 7.30 13.04
C ILE A 29 8.32 6.24 13.97
N SER A 30 8.67 6.26 15.26
CA SER A 30 8.07 5.36 16.26
C SER A 30 6.57 5.56 16.37
N GLU A 31 6.11 6.82 16.37
CA GLU A 31 4.68 7.12 16.39
C GLU A 31 3.96 6.58 15.14
N ILE A 32 4.54 6.82 13.95
CA ILE A 32 3.99 6.28 12.69
C ILE A 32 3.89 4.76 12.77
N ASN A 33 4.91 4.08 13.32
CA ASN A 33 4.90 2.63 13.51
C ASN A 33 3.81 2.19 14.50
N TYR A 34 3.60 2.89 15.61
CA TYR A 34 2.55 2.52 16.57
C TYR A 34 1.14 2.68 16.00
N VAL A 35 0.89 3.76 15.26
CA VAL A 35 -0.43 4.01 14.61
C VAL A 35 -0.68 2.98 13.52
N THR A 36 0.32 2.71 12.67
CA THR A 36 0.19 1.74 11.57
C THR A 36 0.17 0.30 12.06
N ALA A 37 0.74 -0.02 13.23
CA ALA A 37 0.66 -1.34 13.87
C ALA A 37 -0.77 -1.74 14.27
N VAL A 38 -1.71 -0.78 14.37
CA VAL A 38 -3.12 -1.10 14.59
C VAL A 38 -3.69 -1.94 13.44
N ALA A 39 -3.23 -1.76 12.20
CA ALA A 39 -3.69 -2.55 11.06
C ALA A 39 -3.36 -4.05 11.18
N PRO A 40 -2.11 -4.48 11.40
CA PRO A 40 -1.83 -5.90 11.64
C PRO A 40 -2.48 -6.42 12.93
N VAL A 41 -2.63 -5.60 13.98
CA VAL A 41 -3.37 -6.00 15.20
C VAL A 41 -4.84 -6.27 14.91
N ALA A 42 -5.50 -5.40 14.13
CA ALA A 42 -6.87 -5.63 13.67
C ALA A 42 -6.97 -6.93 12.85
N VAL A 43 -5.99 -7.19 11.99
CA VAL A 43 -5.94 -8.44 11.22
C VAL A 43 -5.70 -9.67 12.10
N ILE A 44 -4.94 -9.56 13.20
CA ILE A 44 -4.81 -10.65 14.19
C ILE A 44 -6.18 -10.97 14.80
N LEU A 45 -6.92 -9.95 15.26
CA LEU A 45 -8.26 -10.14 15.82
C LEU A 45 -9.21 -10.78 14.80
N TRP A 46 -9.23 -10.25 13.56
CA TRP A 46 -10.01 -10.82 12.46
C TRP A 46 -9.64 -12.29 12.19
N SER A 47 -8.34 -12.59 12.16
CA SER A 47 -7.82 -13.93 11.86
C SER A 47 -8.14 -14.94 12.96
N ILE A 48 -8.16 -14.53 14.23
CA ILE A 48 -8.57 -15.38 15.36
C ILE A 48 -10.06 -15.68 15.28
N LEU A 49 -10.89 -14.67 15.04
CA LEU A 49 -12.34 -14.85 14.85
C LEU A 49 -12.63 -15.81 13.69
N GLN A 50 -11.87 -15.72 12.60
CA GLN A 50 -12.04 -16.59 11.44
C GLN A 50 -11.51 -18.01 11.68
N SER A 51 -10.28 -18.18 12.15
CA SER A 51 -9.67 -19.49 12.35
C SER A 51 -10.30 -20.31 13.48
N ARG A 52 -10.79 -19.66 14.55
CA ARG A 52 -11.35 -20.34 15.73
C ARG A 52 -12.87 -20.51 15.69
N HIS A 53 -13.59 -19.57 15.08
CA HIS A 53 -15.06 -19.56 15.09
C HIS A 53 -15.68 -19.59 13.69
N GLY A 54 -14.90 -19.44 12.61
CA GLY A 54 -15.42 -19.43 11.24
C GLY A 54 -16.43 -18.31 10.99
N LEU A 55 -16.32 -17.20 11.75
CA LEU A 55 -17.34 -16.15 11.80
C LEU A 55 -17.65 -15.57 10.42
N PHE A 56 -16.66 -15.46 9.53
CA PHE A 56 -16.80 -14.80 8.24
C PHE A 56 -17.09 -15.76 7.07
N ASN A 57 -17.36 -17.04 7.35
CA ASN A 57 -17.67 -18.03 6.30
C ASN A 57 -18.94 -17.63 5.51
N SER A 58 -19.97 -17.12 6.17
CA SER A 58 -21.22 -16.69 5.54
C SER A 58 -21.34 -15.16 5.45
N PRO A 59 -21.65 -14.59 4.27
CA PRO A 59 -21.90 -13.15 4.11
C PRO A 59 -23.24 -12.76 4.75
N ASN A 60 -23.20 -12.37 6.01
CA ASN A 60 -24.33 -11.78 6.72
C ASN A 60 -24.02 -10.30 6.96
N VAL A 61 -25.05 -9.49 7.16
CA VAL A 61 -24.87 -8.06 7.49
C VAL A 61 -23.95 -7.91 8.69
N TRP A 62 -24.17 -8.70 9.75
CA TRP A 62 -23.32 -8.70 10.96
C TRP A 62 -21.85 -9.04 10.69
N THR A 63 -21.54 -9.98 9.79
CA THR A 63 -20.16 -10.37 9.51
C THR A 63 -19.45 -9.30 8.67
N ILE A 64 -20.15 -8.68 7.73
CA ILE A 64 -19.64 -7.54 6.95
C ILE A 64 -19.41 -6.32 7.85
N THR A 65 -20.37 -5.99 8.72
CA THR A 65 -20.25 -4.88 9.67
C THR A 65 -19.10 -5.12 10.64
N THR A 66 -18.93 -6.35 11.14
CA THR A 66 -17.80 -6.68 12.02
C THR A 66 -16.46 -6.58 11.31
N ASP A 67 -16.37 -7.06 10.06
CA ASP A 67 -15.18 -6.91 9.21
C ASP A 67 -14.85 -5.41 8.98
N PHE A 68 -15.87 -4.59 8.74
CA PHE A 68 -15.73 -3.14 8.57
C PHE A 68 -15.24 -2.44 9.85
N LEU A 69 -15.81 -2.80 11.00
CA LEU A 69 -15.40 -2.23 12.28
C LEU A 69 -13.93 -2.56 12.59
N ILE A 70 -13.51 -3.81 12.35
CA ILE A 70 -12.15 -4.27 12.62
C ILE A 70 -11.16 -3.68 11.61
N ASN A 71 -11.40 -3.80 10.31
CA ASN A 71 -10.40 -3.50 9.29
C ASN A 71 -10.46 -2.06 8.74
N VAL A 72 -11.55 -1.32 8.98
CA VAL A 72 -11.69 0.09 8.51
C VAL A 72 -11.80 1.04 9.70
N VAL A 73 -12.75 0.82 10.61
CA VAL A 73 -12.98 1.75 11.73
C VAL A 73 -11.82 1.73 12.74
N ALA A 74 -11.19 0.59 13.00
CA ALA A 74 -10.00 0.56 13.88
C ALA A 74 -8.85 1.41 13.33
N ILE A 75 -8.62 1.39 12.00
CA ILE A 75 -7.61 2.24 11.34
C ILE A 75 -8.02 3.72 11.43
N LEU A 76 -9.31 4.02 11.22
CA LEU A 76 -9.81 5.39 11.39
C LEU A 76 -9.62 5.89 12.83
N LEU A 77 -9.93 5.06 13.83
CA LEU A 77 -9.72 5.37 15.25
C LEU A 77 -8.24 5.63 15.56
N ALA A 78 -7.34 4.81 15.02
CA ALA A 78 -5.89 4.95 15.19
C ALA A 78 -5.36 6.28 14.66
N THR A 79 -5.94 6.78 13.55
CA THR A 79 -5.51 8.03 12.89
C THR A 79 -6.26 9.26 13.39
N THR A 80 -7.25 9.10 14.27
CA THR A 80 -8.09 10.18 14.80
C THR A 80 -8.12 10.17 16.33
N LEU A 81 -9.14 9.57 16.94
CA LEU A 81 -9.41 9.64 18.38
C LEU A 81 -8.31 9.01 19.24
N TYR A 82 -7.69 7.92 18.78
CA TYR A 82 -6.62 7.22 19.48
C TYR A 82 -5.22 7.60 18.97
N ALA A 83 -5.09 8.65 18.16
CA ALA A 83 -3.80 9.05 17.60
C ALA A 83 -2.72 9.36 18.64
N PHE A 84 -3.10 9.84 19.82
CA PHE A 84 -2.19 10.08 20.94
C PHE A 84 -1.90 8.81 21.77
N ASN A 85 -2.77 7.79 21.70
CA ASN A 85 -2.67 6.55 22.47
C ASN A 85 -2.93 5.31 21.60
N PRO A 86 -2.18 5.09 20.50
CA PRO A 86 -2.42 3.96 19.58
C PRO A 86 -2.17 2.59 20.22
N LEU A 87 -1.31 2.54 21.24
CA LEU A 87 -1.05 1.31 22.02
C LEU A 87 -2.29 0.89 22.82
N LEU A 88 -3.04 1.84 23.39
CA LEU A 88 -4.29 1.54 24.09
C LEU A 88 -5.30 0.89 23.13
N LEU A 89 -5.44 1.44 21.93
CA LEU A 89 -6.32 0.85 20.91
C LEU A 89 -5.84 -0.56 20.52
N SER A 90 -4.54 -0.77 20.39
CA SER A 90 -3.96 -2.09 20.09
C SER A 90 -4.27 -3.10 21.20
N ILE A 91 -4.15 -2.70 22.48
CA ILE A 91 -4.50 -3.54 23.63
C ILE A 91 -6.01 -3.85 23.63
N LEU A 92 -6.86 -2.86 23.36
CA LEU A 92 -8.31 -3.04 23.30
C LEU A 92 -8.74 -4.01 22.19
N LEU A 93 -8.02 -4.06 21.07
CA LEU A 93 -8.24 -5.03 20.00
C LEU A 93 -7.67 -6.42 20.32
N LEU A 94 -6.54 -6.48 21.04
CA LEU A 94 -5.90 -7.74 21.43
C LEU A 94 -6.59 -8.43 22.61
N ALA A 95 -7.17 -7.68 23.56
CA ALA A 95 -7.87 -8.23 24.71
C ALA A 95 -8.96 -9.26 24.33
N PRO A 96 -9.92 -8.95 23.42
CA PRO A 96 -10.89 -9.94 22.97
C PRO A 96 -10.23 -11.08 22.19
N ALA A 97 -9.19 -10.81 21.39
CA ALA A 97 -8.44 -11.85 20.69
C ALA A 97 -7.81 -12.88 21.66
N CYS A 98 -7.15 -12.41 22.73
CA CYS A 98 -6.58 -13.26 23.76
C CYS A 98 -7.66 -14.07 24.49
N LEU A 99 -8.79 -13.44 24.83
CA LEU A 99 -9.91 -14.14 25.45
C LEU A 99 -10.46 -15.26 24.55
N LEU A 100 -10.62 -15.01 23.26
CA LEU A 100 -11.09 -15.99 22.28
C LEU A 100 -10.09 -17.14 22.06
N LEU A 101 -8.80 -16.90 22.23
CA LEU A 101 -7.78 -17.97 22.19
C LEU A 101 -7.88 -18.92 23.39
N LEU A 102 -8.27 -18.41 24.56
CA LEU A 102 -8.48 -19.21 25.78
C LEU A 102 -9.76 -20.05 25.70
N LEU A 103 -10.76 -19.60 24.94
CA LEU A 103 -11.99 -20.36 24.74
C LEU A 103 -11.77 -21.55 23.78
N PRO A 104 -12.47 -22.69 24.01
CA PRO A 104 -12.41 -23.82 23.09
C PRO A 104 -12.92 -23.38 21.71
N PRO A 105 -12.27 -23.84 20.61
CA PRO A 105 -12.67 -23.46 19.27
C PRO A 105 -14.10 -23.99 19.00
N LEU A 106 -15.03 -23.09 18.71
CA LEU A 106 -16.40 -23.46 18.32
C LEU A 106 -16.44 -23.99 16.88
N ALA A 107 -15.50 -23.56 16.03
CA ALA A 107 -15.36 -24.13 14.71
C ALA A 107 -14.89 -25.59 14.89
N LYS A 108 -15.73 -26.53 14.47
CA LYS A 108 -15.24 -27.89 14.18
C LYS A 108 -14.07 -27.70 13.20
N PRO A 109 -12.88 -28.31 13.43
CA PRO A 109 -11.87 -28.37 12.37
C PRO A 109 -12.61 -28.87 11.16
N GLN A 110 -12.54 -28.16 10.02
CA GLN A 110 -13.17 -28.61 8.79
C GLN A 110 -12.69 -30.04 8.58
N LYS A 111 -13.53 -31.00 8.98
CA LYS A 111 -13.22 -32.41 8.81
C LYS A 111 -13.04 -32.55 7.32
N LYS A 112 -12.13 -33.45 6.95
CA LYS A 112 -11.94 -34.02 5.61
C LYS A 112 -13.22 -34.71 5.08
N THR A 113 -14.41 -34.18 5.39
CA THR A 113 -15.73 -34.72 5.04
C THR A 113 -16.10 -34.49 3.59
N ASN A 114 -15.35 -33.64 2.87
CA ASN A 114 -15.52 -33.46 1.43
C ASN A 114 -14.49 -34.24 0.58
N LEU A 115 -13.32 -34.62 1.12
CA LEU A 115 -12.32 -35.41 0.36
C LEU A 115 -12.76 -36.85 0.04
N LYS A 116 -13.70 -37.42 0.81
CA LYS A 116 -14.27 -38.76 0.55
C LYS A 116 -15.62 -38.72 -0.18
N SER A 117 -16.41 -37.66 -0.03
CA SER A 117 -17.69 -37.50 -0.74
C SER A 117 -17.52 -36.95 -2.16
N LEU A 118 -16.55 -36.05 -2.41
CA LEU A 118 -16.25 -35.54 -3.76
C LEU A 118 -15.45 -36.51 -4.63
N LYS A 119 -14.65 -37.41 -4.03
CA LYS A 119 -14.08 -38.56 -4.76
C LYS A 119 -15.15 -39.48 -5.37
N ARG A 120 -16.37 -39.49 -4.83
CA ARG A 120 -17.52 -40.25 -5.34
C ARG A 120 -18.35 -39.50 -6.38
N ALA A 121 -18.18 -38.18 -6.51
CA ALA A 121 -19.08 -37.34 -7.32
C ALA A 121 -18.62 -37.11 -8.77
N GLY A 122 -17.51 -37.69 -9.22
CA GLY A 122 -17.10 -37.67 -10.64
C GLY A 122 -16.81 -36.28 -11.23
N LEU A 123 -16.80 -35.21 -10.43
CA LEU A 123 -16.39 -33.88 -10.86
C LEU A 123 -14.88 -33.92 -11.14
N GLN A 124 -14.51 -33.76 -12.40
CA GLN A 124 -13.11 -33.64 -12.83
C GLN A 124 -12.45 -32.53 -12.01
N HIS A 125 -11.55 -32.89 -11.10
CA HIS A 125 -10.62 -31.93 -10.52
C HIS A 125 -9.75 -31.41 -11.67
N GLU A 126 -9.98 -30.18 -12.12
CA GLU A 126 -8.94 -29.44 -12.85
C GLU A 126 -7.78 -29.22 -11.87
N VAL A 127 -6.88 -30.21 -11.82
CA VAL A 127 -5.56 -30.05 -11.20
C VAL A 127 -4.87 -28.97 -12.00
N VAL A 128 -4.49 -27.88 -11.34
CA VAL A 128 -3.79 -26.79 -12.01
C VAL A 128 -2.49 -27.37 -12.56
N SER A 129 -2.38 -27.44 -13.88
CA SER A 129 -1.18 -27.96 -14.52
C SER A 129 0.03 -27.10 -14.11
N PRO A 130 1.22 -27.68 -13.88
CA PRO A 130 2.45 -26.92 -13.60
C PRO A 130 2.81 -25.88 -14.68
N THR A 131 2.17 -25.97 -15.85
CA THR A 131 2.30 -25.03 -16.97
C THR A 131 1.40 -23.80 -16.86
N ASP A 132 0.37 -23.77 -16.00
CA ASP A 132 -0.46 -22.57 -15.79
C ASP A 132 0.34 -21.50 -15.02
N PRO A 133 0.44 -20.26 -15.52
CA PRO A 133 0.99 -19.11 -14.81
C PRO A 133 0.51 -18.96 -13.36
N ARG A 134 -0.76 -19.30 -13.08
CA ARG A 134 -1.40 -19.21 -11.76
C ARG A 134 -0.91 -20.28 -10.79
N TYR A 135 -0.43 -21.43 -11.28
CA TYR A 135 0.23 -22.42 -10.43
C TYR A 135 1.53 -21.85 -9.84
N ARG A 136 2.33 -21.20 -10.69
CA ARG A 136 3.63 -20.63 -10.30
C ARG A 136 3.47 -19.46 -9.33
N LEU A 137 2.40 -18.67 -9.47
CA LEU A 137 2.15 -17.44 -8.73
C LEU A 137 0.76 -17.45 -8.04
N PRO A 138 0.61 -18.19 -6.92
CA PRO A 138 -0.65 -18.25 -6.18
C PRO A 138 -1.04 -16.89 -5.59
N LYS A 139 -2.33 -16.68 -5.29
CA LYS A 139 -2.76 -15.54 -4.48
C LYS A 139 -2.30 -15.78 -3.03
N ARG A 140 -1.67 -14.77 -2.43
CA ARG A 140 -1.12 -14.85 -1.07
C ARG A 140 -2.01 -14.03 -0.11
N PRO A 141 -2.73 -14.65 0.83
CA PRO A 141 -3.60 -13.93 1.77
C PRO A 141 -2.88 -12.79 2.50
N PHE A 142 -1.69 -13.04 3.05
CA PHE A 142 -0.91 -12.01 3.77
C PHE A 142 -0.57 -10.79 2.91
N LEU A 143 -0.28 -11.00 1.61
CA LEU A 143 0.01 -9.91 0.68
C LEU A 143 -1.26 -9.11 0.39
N THR A 144 -2.40 -9.78 0.23
CA THR A 144 -3.70 -9.13 0.07
C THR A 144 -4.08 -8.31 1.30
N MET A 145 -3.94 -8.86 2.51
CA MET A 145 -4.26 -8.17 3.77
C MET A 145 -3.38 -6.92 3.98
N TYR A 146 -2.09 -7.03 3.69
CA TYR A 146 -1.16 -5.90 3.70
C TYR A 146 -1.58 -4.80 2.71
N ARG A 147 -1.80 -5.15 1.43
CA ARG A 147 -2.15 -4.18 0.38
C ARG A 147 -3.53 -3.56 0.63
N GLY A 148 -4.50 -4.36 1.05
CA GLY A 148 -5.83 -3.89 1.44
C GLY A 148 -5.76 -2.89 2.58
N SER A 149 -5.02 -3.21 3.66
CA SER A 149 -4.84 -2.30 4.80
C SER A 149 -4.19 -0.98 4.38
N MET A 150 -3.18 -1.04 3.51
CA MET A 150 -2.52 0.15 2.95
C MET A 150 -3.49 1.02 2.12
N LEU A 151 -4.36 0.40 1.32
CA LEU A 151 -5.39 1.13 0.56
C LEU A 151 -6.46 1.76 1.47
N VAL A 152 -6.89 1.05 2.51
CA VAL A 152 -7.87 1.55 3.49
C VAL A 152 -7.32 2.76 4.23
N ILE A 153 -6.13 2.65 4.85
CA ILE A 153 -5.54 3.78 5.60
C ILE A 153 -5.29 4.98 4.70
N THR A 154 -4.85 4.78 3.45
CA THR A 154 -4.67 5.86 2.49
C THR A 154 -6.01 6.52 2.17
N SER A 155 -7.02 5.73 1.82
CA SER A 155 -8.34 6.24 1.43
C SER A 155 -8.99 7.05 2.56
N LEU A 156 -8.83 6.62 3.82
CA LEU A 156 -9.30 7.37 4.98
C LEU A 156 -8.49 8.65 5.20
N SER A 157 -7.16 8.57 5.09
CA SER A 157 -6.26 9.70 5.39
C SER A 157 -6.40 10.87 4.41
N ILE A 158 -6.69 10.60 3.13
CA ILE A 158 -6.84 11.66 2.11
C ILE A 158 -8.00 12.62 2.40
N LEU A 159 -9.07 12.16 3.05
CA LEU A 159 -10.16 13.02 3.51
C LEU A 159 -9.95 13.48 4.96
N SER A 160 -9.43 12.61 5.83
CA SER A 160 -9.24 12.92 7.25
C SER A 160 -8.33 14.13 7.46
N VAL A 161 -7.33 14.32 6.59
CA VAL A 161 -6.41 15.46 6.66
C VAL A 161 -7.13 16.81 6.59
N ASP A 162 -8.29 16.91 5.93
CA ASP A 162 -9.02 18.17 5.82
C ASP A 162 -9.79 18.55 7.10
N PHE A 163 -9.89 17.62 8.07
CA PHE A 163 -10.56 17.83 9.35
C PHE A 163 -9.57 18.03 10.50
N ARG A 164 -9.96 18.84 11.49
CA ARG A 164 -9.16 19.08 12.71
C ARG A 164 -8.95 17.83 13.59
N ILE A 165 -9.82 16.84 13.47
CA ILE A 165 -9.73 15.57 14.22
C ILE A 165 -8.49 14.76 13.83
N PHE A 166 -7.96 14.94 12.62
CA PHE A 166 -6.73 14.29 12.19
C PHE A 166 -5.52 15.12 12.66
N PRO A 167 -4.59 14.56 13.44
CA PRO A 167 -3.44 15.31 13.93
C PRO A 167 -2.53 15.78 12.80
N ARG A 168 -2.08 17.04 12.88
CA ARG A 168 -1.25 17.66 11.83
C ARG A 168 0.11 17.00 11.64
N ARG A 169 0.65 16.36 12.69
CA ARG A 169 1.89 15.57 12.59
C ARG A 169 1.80 14.35 11.67
N PHE A 170 0.59 13.91 11.32
CA PHE A 170 0.38 12.83 10.35
C PHE A 170 0.22 13.33 8.91
N ALA A 171 -0.02 14.63 8.72
CA ALA A 171 -0.11 15.23 7.41
C ALA A 171 1.28 15.38 6.77
N LYS A 172 1.29 15.53 5.45
CA LYS A 172 2.52 15.54 4.64
C LYS A 172 3.50 16.59 5.14
N VAL A 173 4.77 16.22 5.17
CA VAL A 173 5.87 17.14 5.45
C VAL A 173 6.29 17.86 4.17
N GLU A 174 6.72 19.11 4.30
CA GLU A 174 7.15 19.91 3.14
C GLU A 174 8.56 19.53 2.64
N ASN A 175 9.57 19.78 3.46
CA ASN A 175 10.97 19.65 3.04
C ASN A 175 11.67 18.48 3.74
N TRP A 176 11.68 18.48 5.07
CA TRP A 176 12.42 17.50 5.88
C TRP A 176 11.59 17.04 7.08
N GLY A 177 11.56 15.73 7.30
CA GLY A 177 10.79 15.09 8.37
C GLY A 177 10.07 13.84 7.89
N THR A 178 9.25 13.27 8.77
CA THR A 178 8.47 12.07 8.48
C THR A 178 7.05 12.22 8.99
N SER A 179 6.07 11.75 8.22
CA SER A 179 4.67 11.70 8.62
C SER A 179 4.00 10.42 8.12
N LEU A 180 2.81 10.13 8.66
CA LEU A 180 1.99 9.01 8.19
C LEU A 180 1.68 9.12 6.70
N MET A 181 1.30 10.31 6.22
CA MET A 181 0.98 10.52 4.81
C MET A 181 2.21 10.41 3.90
N ASP A 182 3.42 10.62 4.42
CA ASP A 182 4.65 10.44 3.63
C ASP A 182 4.98 8.96 3.36
N VAL A 183 4.46 8.05 4.18
CA VAL A 183 4.58 6.60 3.95
C VAL A 183 3.77 6.17 2.74
N GLY A 184 2.58 6.74 2.55
CA GLY A 184 1.58 6.27 1.59
C GLY A 184 2.14 6.10 0.18
N VAL A 185 2.61 7.20 -0.43
CA VAL A 185 3.16 7.20 -1.80
C VAL A 185 4.29 6.17 -1.97
N GLY A 186 5.22 6.12 -1.03
CA GLY A 186 6.31 5.14 -1.04
C GLY A 186 5.81 3.70 -0.98
N SER A 187 4.84 3.42 -0.12
CA SER A 187 4.20 2.10 0.00
C SER A 187 3.44 1.68 -1.26
N PHE A 188 2.76 2.61 -1.95
CA PHE A 188 2.15 2.33 -3.26
C PHE A 188 3.19 1.94 -4.29
N VAL A 189 4.29 2.69 -4.38
CA VAL A 189 5.37 2.42 -5.34
C VAL A 189 6.05 1.08 -5.03
N PHE A 190 6.35 0.80 -3.76
CA PHE A 190 6.92 -0.47 -3.33
C PHE A 190 5.98 -1.64 -3.64
N SER A 191 4.69 -1.50 -3.35
CA SER A 191 3.68 -2.51 -3.66
C SER A 191 3.49 -2.70 -5.17
N ALA A 192 3.56 -1.64 -5.97
CA ALA A 192 3.50 -1.73 -7.42
C ALA A 192 4.71 -2.50 -7.97
N GLY A 193 5.90 -2.27 -7.39
CA GLY A 193 7.11 -3.04 -7.68
C GLY A 193 6.92 -4.54 -7.44
N ILE A 194 6.34 -4.93 -6.30
CA ILE A 194 5.99 -6.33 -6.02
C ILE A 194 5.09 -6.87 -7.13
N VAL A 195 3.99 -6.21 -7.46
CA VAL A 195 3.03 -6.71 -8.46
C VAL A 195 3.64 -6.79 -9.86
N ALA A 196 4.47 -5.82 -10.25
CA ALA A 196 5.15 -5.80 -11.54
C ALA A 196 6.06 -7.03 -11.75
N MET A 197 6.65 -7.54 -10.67
CA MET A 197 7.50 -8.74 -10.70
C MET A 197 6.75 -9.97 -11.22
N ARG A 198 5.42 -10.06 -11.06
CA ARG A 198 4.59 -11.16 -11.60
C ARG A 198 4.77 -11.30 -13.11
N SER A 199 4.70 -10.19 -13.85
CA SER A 199 4.82 -10.23 -15.31
C SER A 199 6.20 -10.67 -15.78
N ILE A 200 7.24 -10.35 -15.00
CA ILE A 200 8.63 -10.68 -15.33
C ILE A 200 8.89 -12.17 -15.09
N ILE A 201 8.49 -12.71 -13.92
CA ILE A 201 8.62 -14.15 -13.59
C ILE A 201 7.89 -15.01 -14.62
N LEU A 202 6.70 -14.59 -15.06
CA LEU A 202 5.94 -15.31 -16.08
C LEU A 202 6.53 -15.20 -17.49
N SER A 203 7.37 -14.18 -17.74
CA SER A 203 7.95 -13.90 -19.05
C SER A 203 9.35 -14.50 -19.28
N GLU A 204 9.93 -15.20 -18.30
CA GLU A 204 11.29 -15.77 -18.38
C GLU A 204 11.53 -16.66 -19.62
N ASN A 205 10.48 -17.24 -20.20
CA ASN A 205 10.57 -18.09 -21.39
C ASN A 205 10.28 -17.38 -22.73
N GLN A 206 9.97 -16.07 -22.74
CA GLN A 206 9.66 -15.36 -23.99
C GLN A 206 10.75 -14.32 -24.32
N GLN A 207 11.58 -14.64 -25.31
CA GLN A 207 12.47 -13.71 -26.01
C GLN A 207 11.67 -12.70 -26.87
N ALA A 208 10.69 -12.01 -26.29
CA ALA A 208 10.05 -10.89 -26.95
C ALA A 208 11.05 -9.73 -27.04
N GLY A 209 11.21 -9.13 -28.23
CA GLY A 209 12.05 -7.94 -28.42
C GLY A 209 11.63 -6.78 -27.52
N LEU A 210 12.58 -5.89 -27.20
CA LEU A 210 12.41 -4.76 -26.28
C LEU A 210 11.16 -3.92 -26.58
N PHE A 211 10.88 -3.67 -27.87
CA PHE A 211 9.70 -2.91 -28.31
C PHE A 211 8.37 -3.55 -27.88
N ARG A 212 8.22 -4.88 -28.03
CA ARG A 212 7.00 -5.59 -27.61
C ARG A 212 6.84 -5.58 -26.09
N ARG A 213 7.95 -5.63 -25.34
CA ARG A 213 7.95 -5.52 -23.87
C ARG A 213 7.56 -4.12 -23.41
N LEU A 214 8.10 -3.10 -24.05
CA LEU A 214 7.74 -1.69 -23.80
C LEU A 214 6.29 -1.42 -24.14
N LEU A 215 5.79 -1.92 -25.28
CA LEU A 215 4.38 -1.76 -25.66
C LEU A 215 3.45 -2.45 -24.65
N LYS A 216 3.81 -3.64 -24.17
CA LYS A 216 3.05 -4.37 -23.14
C LYS A 216 3.07 -3.62 -21.79
N SER A 217 4.24 -3.15 -21.37
CA SER A 217 4.42 -2.37 -20.13
C SER A 217 3.64 -1.05 -20.21
N GLY A 218 3.77 -0.33 -21.32
CA GLY A 218 3.06 0.91 -21.62
C GLY A 218 1.53 0.73 -21.65
N ARG A 219 1.01 -0.38 -22.19
CA ARG A 219 -0.43 -0.68 -22.17
C ARG A 219 -0.96 -0.84 -20.74
N HIS A 220 -0.19 -1.43 -19.84
CA HIS A 220 -0.57 -1.57 -18.43
C HIS A 220 -0.38 -0.27 -17.63
N SER A 221 0.45 0.65 -18.10
CA SER A 221 0.62 1.98 -17.53
C SER A 221 -0.36 3.02 -18.07
N LEU A 222 -0.98 2.76 -19.22
CA LEU A 222 -1.81 3.74 -19.93
C LEU A 222 -2.98 4.26 -19.09
N PRO A 223 -3.74 3.44 -18.35
CA PRO A 223 -4.86 3.99 -17.59
C PRO A 223 -4.40 4.87 -16.42
N LEU A 224 -3.24 4.61 -15.82
CA LEU A 224 -2.62 5.52 -14.84
C LEU A 224 -2.21 6.85 -15.48
N LEU A 225 -1.64 6.84 -16.69
CA LEU A 225 -1.30 8.07 -17.40
C LEU A 225 -2.55 8.87 -17.77
N VAL A 226 -3.62 8.21 -18.20
CA VAL A 226 -4.93 8.84 -18.46
C VAL A 226 -5.50 9.46 -17.18
N LEU A 227 -5.42 8.77 -16.04
CA LEU A 227 -5.81 9.33 -14.75
C LEU A 227 -4.94 10.53 -14.35
N GLY A 228 -3.64 10.50 -14.67
CA GLY A 228 -2.74 11.64 -14.52
C GLY A 228 -3.22 12.85 -15.32
N LEU A 229 -3.63 12.65 -16.57
CA LEU A 229 -4.18 13.71 -17.43
C LEU A 229 -5.52 14.24 -16.92
N LEU A 230 -6.43 13.34 -16.52
CA LEU A 230 -7.73 13.72 -15.94
C LEU A 230 -7.58 14.52 -14.65
N ARG A 231 -6.63 14.15 -13.79
CA ARG A 231 -6.31 14.92 -12.58
C ARG A 231 -5.81 16.32 -12.92
N LEU A 232 -4.89 16.44 -13.87
CA LEU A 232 -4.40 17.76 -14.30
C LEU A 232 -5.54 18.63 -14.83
N TRP A 233 -6.40 18.06 -15.67
CA TRP A 233 -7.53 18.77 -16.24
C TRP A 233 -8.52 19.21 -15.14
N SER A 234 -8.91 18.29 -14.26
CA SER A 234 -9.82 18.57 -13.14
C SER A 234 -9.29 19.62 -12.16
N VAL A 235 -7.99 19.61 -11.83
CA VAL A 235 -7.41 20.61 -10.93
C VAL A 235 -7.35 21.99 -11.58
N LYS A 236 -7.07 22.05 -12.89
CA LYS A 236 -7.07 23.31 -13.66
C LYS A 236 -8.47 23.89 -13.85
N GLU A 237 -9.50 23.08 -14.02
CA GLU A 237 -10.88 23.57 -14.18
C GLU A 237 -11.56 23.91 -12.86
N LEU A 238 -11.21 23.25 -11.75
CA LEU A 238 -11.86 23.44 -10.45
C LEU A 238 -11.16 24.49 -9.55
N ASP A 239 -10.12 25.18 -10.04
CA ASP A 239 -9.31 26.15 -9.27
C ASP A 239 -8.90 25.62 -7.88
N TYR A 240 -8.64 24.32 -7.77
CA TYR A 240 -8.25 23.72 -6.50
C TYR A 240 -6.84 24.18 -6.14
N ALA A 241 -6.60 24.43 -4.85
CA ALA A 241 -5.29 24.83 -4.33
C ALA A 241 -4.22 23.77 -4.65
N GLU A 242 -3.40 23.98 -5.68
CA GLU A 242 -2.32 23.06 -6.02
C GLU A 242 -1.08 23.37 -5.17
N HIS A 243 -0.65 22.38 -4.37
CA HIS A 243 0.66 22.43 -3.75
C HIS A 243 1.72 22.04 -4.79
N VAL A 244 2.11 23.03 -5.61
CA VAL A 244 3.10 22.88 -6.69
C VAL A 244 4.43 22.32 -6.18
N SER A 245 4.72 22.50 -4.88
CA SER A 245 5.88 21.94 -4.20
C SER A 245 5.90 20.41 -4.11
N GLU A 246 4.78 19.70 -4.30
CA GLU A 246 4.75 18.23 -4.22
C GLU A 246 5.38 17.54 -5.44
N TYR A 247 4.97 17.93 -6.65
CA TYR A 247 5.40 17.28 -7.89
C TYR A 247 5.74 18.28 -9.01
N GLY A 248 5.25 19.51 -8.93
CA GLY A 248 5.35 20.51 -9.98
C GLY A 248 3.98 20.95 -10.49
N VAL A 249 3.98 21.71 -11.59
CA VAL A 249 2.76 22.33 -12.16
C VAL A 249 1.98 21.35 -13.06
N HIS A 250 2.67 20.40 -13.69
CA HIS A 250 2.09 19.46 -14.65
C HIS A 250 2.40 18.01 -14.30
N TRP A 251 3.29 17.76 -13.35
CA TRP A 251 3.60 16.42 -12.90
C TRP A 251 2.71 16.03 -11.72
N ASN A 252 2.31 14.77 -11.65
CA ASN A 252 1.57 14.24 -10.52
C ASN A 252 1.98 12.79 -10.26
N PHE A 253 1.52 12.28 -9.12
CA PHE A 253 1.86 10.93 -8.68
C PHE A 253 1.45 9.83 -9.68
N PHE A 254 0.36 10.00 -10.43
CA PHE A 254 -0.06 9.00 -11.42
C PHE A 254 0.92 8.91 -12.59
N PHE A 255 1.53 10.02 -13.01
CA PHE A 255 2.62 9.99 -13.99
C PHE A 255 3.84 9.27 -13.46
N THR A 256 4.26 9.54 -12.21
CA THR A 256 5.35 8.78 -11.56
C THR A 256 5.05 7.28 -11.59
N LEU A 257 3.87 6.85 -11.15
CA LEU A 257 3.53 5.43 -11.07
C LEU A 257 3.37 4.77 -12.45
N GLY A 258 2.82 5.49 -13.43
CA GLY A 258 2.68 5.02 -14.80
C GLY A 258 4.02 4.89 -15.54
N LEU A 259 4.99 5.76 -15.28
CA LEU A 259 6.28 5.74 -15.99
C LEU A 259 7.29 4.75 -15.42
N LEU A 260 7.13 4.32 -14.16
CA LEU A 260 8.04 3.39 -13.50
C LEU A 260 8.20 2.04 -14.23
N PRO A 261 7.13 1.27 -14.55
CA PRO A 261 7.28 -0.02 -15.23
C PRO A 261 7.92 0.09 -16.63
N PRO A 262 7.52 1.03 -17.51
CA PRO A 262 8.18 1.25 -18.80
C PRO A 262 9.67 1.60 -18.65
N PHE A 263 10.01 2.45 -17.68
CA PHE A 263 11.39 2.85 -17.44
C PHE A 263 12.27 1.66 -17.03
N VAL A 264 11.80 0.82 -16.11
CA VAL A 264 12.52 -0.41 -15.74
C VAL A 264 12.71 -1.33 -16.95
N THR A 265 11.69 -1.48 -17.80
CA THR A 265 11.82 -2.31 -19.01
C THR A 265 12.79 -1.74 -20.04
N LEU A 266 12.90 -0.41 -20.14
CA LEU A 266 13.84 0.26 -21.04
C LEU A 266 15.29 0.02 -20.62
N PHE A 267 15.57 0.14 -19.32
CA PHE A 267 16.91 -0.03 -18.76
C PHE A 267 17.20 -1.47 -18.32
N GLN A 268 16.34 -2.43 -18.66
CA GLN A 268 16.49 -3.84 -18.27
C GLN A 268 17.83 -4.43 -18.74
N SER A 269 18.35 -4.00 -19.90
CA SER A 269 19.66 -4.43 -20.41
C SER A 269 20.82 -3.94 -19.54
N ALA A 270 20.75 -2.69 -19.05
CA ALA A 270 21.75 -2.15 -18.12
C ALA A 270 21.66 -2.83 -16.75
N PHE A 271 20.46 -3.21 -16.33
CA PHE A 271 20.22 -3.90 -15.06
C PHE A 271 20.61 -5.38 -15.08
N ARG A 272 20.77 -5.99 -16.26
CA ARG A 272 21.18 -7.40 -16.40
C ARG A 272 22.59 -7.67 -15.88
N TYR A 273 23.44 -6.66 -15.81
CA TYR A 273 24.82 -6.78 -15.31
C TYR A 273 24.91 -6.85 -13.77
N LEU A 274 23.81 -6.59 -13.05
CA LEU A 274 23.75 -6.67 -11.59
C LEU A 274 22.83 -7.83 -11.18
N PRO A 275 23.29 -8.76 -10.33
CA PRO A 275 22.53 -9.98 -10.01
C PRO A 275 21.32 -9.74 -9.09
N SER A 276 21.15 -8.55 -8.49
CA SER A 276 20.11 -8.28 -7.49
C SER A 276 19.43 -6.92 -7.71
N TYR A 277 18.09 -6.93 -7.85
CA TYR A 277 17.26 -5.71 -7.94
C TYR A 277 17.39 -4.83 -6.70
N ALA A 278 17.55 -5.42 -5.52
CA ALA A 278 17.76 -4.67 -4.28
C ALA A 278 19.14 -3.99 -4.27
N GLY A 279 20.18 -4.66 -4.76
CA GLY A 279 21.51 -4.06 -4.93
C GLY A 279 21.48 -2.89 -5.92
N LEU A 280 20.80 -3.07 -7.06
CA LEU A 280 20.57 -2.01 -8.03
C LEU A 280 19.84 -0.81 -7.42
N ALA A 281 18.79 -1.04 -6.63
CA ALA A 281 18.07 0.02 -5.94
C ALA A 281 18.99 0.83 -5.02
N VAL A 282 19.85 0.17 -4.25
CA VAL A 282 20.83 0.82 -3.36
C VAL A 282 21.84 1.63 -4.17
N VAL A 283 22.40 1.06 -5.24
CA VAL A 283 23.37 1.77 -6.11
C VAL A 283 22.74 3.02 -6.72
N LEU A 284 21.52 2.90 -7.26
CA LEU A 284 20.79 4.00 -7.87
C LEU A 284 20.48 5.11 -6.84
N ALA A 285 19.95 4.74 -5.68
CA ALA A 285 19.63 5.70 -4.63
C ALA A 285 20.89 6.38 -4.07
N THR A 286 21.99 5.65 -3.96
CA THR A 286 23.27 6.20 -3.49
C THR A 286 23.85 7.17 -4.52
N ALA A 287 23.87 6.80 -5.81
CA ALA A 287 24.30 7.70 -6.88
C ALA A 287 23.45 8.98 -6.93
N TYR A 288 22.14 8.86 -6.75
CA TYR A 288 21.24 10.00 -6.67
C TYR A 288 21.52 10.88 -5.45
N GLN A 289 21.78 10.28 -4.28
CA GLN A 289 22.16 11.03 -3.09
C GLN A 289 23.49 11.76 -3.24
N LEU A 290 24.49 11.12 -3.85
CA LEU A 290 25.76 11.76 -4.16
C LEU A 290 25.55 12.94 -5.12
N ALA A 291 24.70 12.80 -6.13
CA ALA A 291 24.33 13.92 -6.99
C ALA A 291 23.65 15.06 -6.21
N LEU A 292 22.77 14.74 -5.25
CA LEU A 292 22.12 15.75 -4.41
C LEU A 292 23.10 16.50 -3.48
N GLU A 293 24.17 15.86 -3.01
CA GLU A 293 25.14 16.49 -2.10
C GLU A 293 26.30 17.19 -2.81
N TYR A 294 26.83 16.59 -3.89
CA TYR A 294 28.03 17.09 -4.57
C TYR A 294 27.73 18.00 -5.78
N THR A 295 26.45 18.18 -6.13
CA THR A 295 26.05 19.09 -7.22
C THR A 295 25.00 20.09 -6.74
N ASN A 296 24.73 21.11 -7.55
CA ASN A 296 23.69 22.11 -7.28
C ASN A 296 22.25 21.56 -7.41
N LEU A 297 22.07 20.25 -7.61
CA LEU A 297 20.76 19.64 -7.84
C LEU A 297 19.79 19.83 -6.66
N LYS A 298 20.25 19.67 -5.41
CA LYS A 298 19.39 19.89 -4.22
C LYS A 298 18.86 21.31 -4.16
N ALA A 299 19.73 22.31 -4.37
CA ALA A 299 19.33 23.72 -4.41
C ALA A 299 18.38 24.01 -5.59
N TYR A 300 18.65 23.40 -6.76
CA TYR A 300 17.80 23.52 -7.94
C TYR A 300 16.38 22.98 -7.69
N ILE A 301 16.22 21.84 -7.02
CA ILE A 301 14.89 21.26 -6.75
C ILE A 301 14.12 22.10 -5.73
N LEU A 302 14.79 22.63 -4.71
CA LEU A 302 14.11 23.33 -3.60
C LEU A 302 13.77 24.79 -3.93
N VAL A 303 14.67 25.53 -4.58
CA VAL A 303 14.62 27.01 -4.59
C VAL A 303 14.63 27.64 -5.97
N ALA A 304 15.11 26.98 -7.03
CA ALA A 304 15.24 27.63 -8.35
C ALA A 304 13.90 28.21 -8.92
N PRO A 305 13.95 29.19 -9.83
CA PRO A 305 12.74 29.73 -10.43
C PRO A 305 12.12 28.75 -11.45
N ARG A 306 10.79 28.78 -11.60
CA ARG A 306 10.04 27.94 -12.56
C ARG A 306 9.97 28.61 -13.95
N VAL A 307 11.09 28.65 -14.66
CA VAL A 307 11.19 29.35 -15.96
C VAL A 307 10.82 28.49 -17.16
N ASP A 308 11.18 27.21 -17.15
CA ASP A 308 10.99 26.27 -18.24
C ASP A 308 10.21 25.02 -17.80
N ILE A 309 9.76 24.19 -18.75
CA ILE A 309 8.93 23.01 -18.49
C ILE A 309 9.62 22.03 -17.51
N LEU A 310 10.95 21.91 -17.55
CA LEU A 310 11.70 21.08 -16.61
C LEU A 310 11.64 21.70 -15.21
N SER A 311 11.95 22.99 -15.07
CA SER A 311 11.89 23.69 -13.78
C SER A 311 10.48 23.74 -13.19
N MET A 312 9.43 23.77 -14.02
CA MET A 312 8.04 23.68 -13.58
C MET A 312 7.70 22.33 -12.93
N ASN A 313 8.43 21.26 -13.27
CA ASN A 313 8.15 19.87 -12.86
C ASN A 313 9.32 19.18 -12.14
N ARG A 314 10.33 19.96 -11.75
CA ARG A 314 11.60 19.48 -11.16
C ARG A 314 11.38 18.55 -9.97
N GLU A 315 10.41 18.83 -9.11
CA GLU A 315 10.17 18.00 -7.93
C GLU A 315 9.79 16.58 -8.34
N GLY A 316 8.82 16.44 -9.24
CA GLY A 316 8.35 15.15 -9.75
C GLY A 316 9.39 14.43 -10.61
N ILE A 317 10.11 15.15 -11.47
CA ILE A 317 11.10 14.58 -12.39
C ILE A 317 12.32 14.04 -11.63
N PHE A 318 12.88 14.80 -10.70
CA PHE A 318 14.09 14.35 -9.99
C PHE A 318 13.76 13.35 -8.87
N SER A 319 12.61 13.48 -8.19
CA SER A 319 12.17 12.48 -7.21
C SER A 319 11.83 11.12 -7.87
N PHE A 320 11.58 11.09 -9.18
CA PHE A 320 11.36 9.85 -9.94
C PHE A 320 12.51 8.86 -9.76
N ILE A 321 13.76 9.32 -9.62
CA ILE A 321 14.93 8.45 -9.42
C ILE A 321 14.84 7.72 -8.07
N GLY A 322 14.45 8.43 -7.01
CA GLY A 322 14.21 7.85 -5.69
C GLY A 322 13.03 6.86 -5.69
N TYR A 323 11.93 7.22 -6.36
CA TYR A 323 10.79 6.31 -6.54
C TYR A 323 11.14 5.07 -7.36
N LEU A 324 12.03 5.19 -8.35
CA LEU A 324 12.55 4.06 -9.12
C LEU A 324 13.32 3.10 -8.22
N ALA A 325 14.15 3.59 -7.30
CA ALA A 325 14.82 2.75 -6.31
C ALA A 325 13.81 2.01 -5.40
N ILE A 326 12.78 2.71 -4.90
CA ILE A 326 11.69 2.10 -4.09
C ILE A 326 10.99 0.98 -4.90
N PHE A 327 10.68 1.24 -6.17
CA PHE A 327 10.03 0.28 -7.06
C PHE A 327 10.90 -0.97 -7.28
N LEU A 328 12.20 -0.81 -7.50
CA LEU A 328 13.17 -1.90 -7.67
C LEU A 328 13.32 -2.73 -6.38
N ALA A 329 13.32 -2.10 -5.20
CA ALA A 329 13.31 -2.83 -3.92
C ALA A 329 12.00 -3.63 -3.74
N GLY A 330 10.87 -3.07 -4.18
CA GLY A 330 9.60 -3.78 -4.26
C GLY A 330 9.67 -5.01 -5.18
N GLN A 331 10.27 -4.88 -6.36
CA GLN A 331 10.52 -6.02 -7.26
C GLN A 331 11.41 -7.09 -6.62
N GLY A 332 12.50 -6.67 -5.97
CA GLY A 332 13.38 -7.57 -5.21
C GLY A 332 12.63 -8.36 -4.13
N THR A 333 11.68 -7.71 -3.45
CA THR A 333 10.78 -8.38 -2.48
C THR A 333 9.82 -9.34 -3.18
N GLY A 334 9.27 -8.94 -4.34
CA GLY A 334 8.40 -9.77 -5.16
C GLY A 334 9.02 -11.10 -5.60
N LEU A 335 10.35 -11.14 -5.85
CA LEU A 335 11.06 -12.35 -6.26
C LEU A 335 10.96 -13.50 -5.26
N PHE A 336 10.83 -13.22 -3.97
CA PHE A 336 10.70 -14.28 -2.96
C PHE A 336 9.31 -14.33 -2.31
N VAL A 337 8.47 -13.30 -2.44
CA VAL A 337 7.11 -13.30 -1.89
C VAL A 337 6.09 -13.98 -2.82
N LEU A 338 6.25 -13.82 -4.13
CA LEU A 338 5.24 -14.25 -5.11
C LEU A 338 5.33 -15.72 -5.53
N PRO A 339 6.51 -16.31 -5.79
CA PRO A 339 6.60 -17.70 -6.25
C PRO A 339 5.97 -18.66 -5.27
N ARG A 340 5.36 -19.74 -5.78
CA ARG A 340 4.87 -20.85 -4.95
C ARG A 340 6.01 -21.48 -4.14
N HIS A 341 7.10 -21.82 -4.83
CA HIS A 341 8.26 -22.52 -4.28
C HIS A 341 9.51 -21.65 -4.32
N LEU A 342 10.21 -21.54 -3.19
CA LEU A 342 11.51 -20.88 -3.06
C LEU A 342 12.68 -21.87 -3.03
N LEU A 343 12.39 -23.07 -2.54
CA LEU A 343 13.28 -24.23 -2.51
C LEU A 343 12.76 -25.27 -3.52
N PRO A 344 13.53 -26.32 -3.87
CA PRO A 344 13.06 -27.39 -4.73
C PRO A 344 11.71 -27.98 -4.28
N THR A 345 10.92 -28.49 -5.23
CA THR A 345 9.54 -28.97 -4.98
C THR A 345 9.44 -30.11 -3.97
N ASN A 346 10.52 -30.86 -3.77
CA ASN A 346 10.59 -32.00 -2.84
C ASN A 346 10.73 -31.56 -1.37
N THR A 347 10.92 -30.27 -1.11
CA THR A 347 11.06 -29.71 0.23
C THR A 347 9.69 -29.59 0.92
N SER A 348 9.64 -29.84 2.24
CA SER A 348 8.40 -29.77 3.01
C SER A 348 7.78 -28.36 2.99
N GLY A 349 6.44 -28.26 3.09
CA GLY A 349 5.73 -26.98 3.13
C GLY A 349 6.20 -26.06 4.26
N TRP A 350 6.57 -26.62 5.41
CA TRP A 350 7.16 -25.86 6.52
C TRP A 350 8.52 -25.27 6.16
N GLN A 351 9.42 -26.05 5.54
CA GLN A 351 10.73 -25.54 5.13
C GLN A 351 10.60 -24.43 4.08
N GLN A 352 9.67 -24.54 3.13
CA GLN A 352 9.34 -23.47 2.18
C GLN A 352 8.89 -22.20 2.92
N ARG A 353 7.98 -22.33 3.89
CA ARG A 353 7.46 -21.21 4.68
C ARG A 353 8.52 -20.58 5.58
N LYS A 354 9.36 -21.41 6.23
CA LYS A 354 10.49 -20.97 7.05
C LYS A 354 11.48 -20.17 6.21
N GLN A 355 11.79 -20.60 5.00
CA GLN A 355 12.69 -19.87 4.10
C GLN A 355 12.12 -18.50 3.70
N LEU A 356 10.81 -18.42 3.42
CA LEU A 356 10.12 -17.16 3.14
C LEU A 356 10.22 -16.19 4.33
N LEU A 357 9.92 -16.68 5.55
CA LEU A 357 10.00 -15.87 6.76
C LEU A 357 11.43 -15.39 7.05
N LEU A 358 12.42 -16.28 6.93
CA LEU A 358 13.83 -15.91 7.09
C LEU A 358 14.24 -14.82 6.10
N LYS A 359 13.87 -14.95 4.81
CA LYS A 359 14.14 -13.90 3.82
C LYS A 359 13.47 -12.58 4.18
N LEU A 360 12.18 -12.60 4.55
CA LEU A 360 11.44 -11.40 4.94
C LEU A 360 12.06 -10.71 6.17
N ILE A 361 12.41 -11.48 7.20
CA ILE A 361 13.05 -10.97 8.42
C ILE A 361 14.44 -10.41 8.10
N SER A 362 15.28 -11.15 7.37
CA SER A 362 16.62 -10.71 7.00
C SER A 362 16.60 -9.42 6.16
N TRP A 363 15.70 -9.31 5.18
CA TRP A 363 15.56 -8.09 4.39
C TRP A 363 14.98 -6.93 5.21
N SER A 364 14.05 -7.18 6.12
CA SER A 364 13.54 -6.16 7.03
C SER A 364 14.65 -5.58 7.92
N ILE A 365 15.46 -6.46 8.53
CA ILE A 365 16.62 -6.04 9.34
C ILE A 365 17.62 -5.29 8.47
N PHE A 366 17.93 -5.79 7.28
CA PHE A 366 18.85 -5.13 6.35
C PHE A 366 18.44 -3.70 6.03
N TRP A 367 17.18 -3.47 5.65
CA TRP A 367 16.68 -2.13 5.34
C TRP A 367 16.64 -1.22 6.58
N VAL A 368 16.28 -1.76 7.75
CA VAL A 368 16.31 -1.00 9.03
C VAL A 368 17.73 -0.57 9.37
N VAL A 369 18.71 -1.46 9.23
CA VAL A 369 20.13 -1.14 9.51
C VAL A 369 20.63 -0.06 8.55
N LEU A 370 20.33 -0.16 7.25
CA LEU A 370 20.69 0.88 6.28
C LEU A 370 20.01 2.22 6.57
N PHE A 371 18.73 2.19 6.98
CA PHE A 371 18.01 3.39 7.38
C PHE A 371 18.65 4.06 8.61
N ILE A 372 18.95 3.28 9.65
CA ILE A 372 19.63 3.78 10.86
C ILE A 372 21.00 4.35 10.49
N PHE A 373 21.79 3.64 9.68
CA PHE A 373 23.08 4.11 9.22
C PHE A 373 22.99 5.42 8.42
N SER A 374 21.96 5.59 7.58
CA SER A 374 21.78 6.82 6.80
C SER A 374 21.41 8.04 7.64
N THR A 375 20.69 7.84 8.76
CA THR A 375 20.13 8.93 9.58
C THR A 375 20.89 9.19 10.88
N ASN A 376 21.73 8.25 11.33
CA ASN A 376 22.47 8.38 12.58
C ASN A 376 23.47 9.56 12.49
N ARG A 377 23.45 10.42 13.51
CA ARG A 377 24.30 11.62 13.58
C ARG A 377 25.76 11.34 13.96
N VAL A 378 26.01 10.25 14.70
CA VAL A 378 27.33 9.96 15.28
C VAL A 378 28.15 9.05 14.38
N TYR A 379 27.53 7.97 13.91
CA TYR A 379 28.21 6.92 13.12
C TYR A 379 27.71 6.83 11.68
N GLY A 380 26.75 7.68 11.31
CA GLY A 380 26.04 7.61 10.04
C GLY A 380 26.29 8.80 9.14
N LEU A 381 25.53 8.86 8.04
CA LEU A 381 25.64 9.91 7.04
C LEU A 381 24.96 11.24 7.45
N ASN A 382 24.31 11.28 8.62
CA ASN A 382 23.58 12.44 9.14
C ASN A 382 22.59 13.06 8.12
N LEU A 383 21.94 12.22 7.32
CA LEU A 383 20.97 12.67 6.32
C LEU A 383 19.57 12.78 6.94
N GLN A 384 18.86 13.86 6.60
CA GLN A 384 17.45 14.02 6.96
C GLN A 384 16.54 13.36 5.91
N VAL A 385 15.39 12.85 6.34
CA VAL A 385 14.41 12.23 5.44
C VAL A 385 13.65 13.31 4.68
N SER A 386 13.58 13.20 3.34
CA SER A 386 12.69 14.03 2.50
C SER A 386 11.93 13.19 1.51
N ARG A 387 10.60 13.20 1.65
CA ARG A 387 9.69 12.67 0.62
C ARG A 387 9.77 13.48 -0.67
N ARG A 388 9.81 14.81 -0.59
CA ARG A 388 9.80 15.71 -1.75
C ARG A 388 10.96 15.44 -2.70
N LEU A 389 12.14 15.15 -2.14
CA LEU A 389 13.32 14.76 -2.93
C LEU A 389 13.35 13.25 -3.23
N ALA A 390 12.55 12.43 -2.54
CA ALA A 390 12.67 10.97 -2.53
C ALA A 390 14.13 10.51 -2.28
N ASN A 391 14.77 11.10 -1.28
CA ASN A 391 16.20 10.93 -1.04
C ASN A 391 16.55 9.55 -0.42
N LEU A 392 17.85 9.26 -0.25
CA LEU A 392 18.33 7.96 0.24
C LEU A 392 17.69 7.49 1.57
N PRO A 393 17.65 8.30 2.65
CA PRO A 393 17.02 7.88 3.90
C PRO A 393 15.50 7.68 3.75
N TYR A 394 14.81 8.42 2.87
CA TYR A 394 13.40 8.17 2.56
C TYR A 394 13.23 6.80 1.89
N PHE A 395 14.05 6.47 0.89
CA PHE A 395 14.04 5.15 0.24
C PHE A 395 14.24 4.01 1.26
N PHE A 396 15.28 4.08 2.11
CA PHE A 396 15.54 3.05 3.10
C PHE A 396 14.40 2.93 4.11
N TRP A 397 13.84 4.05 4.55
CA TRP A 397 12.71 4.05 5.48
C TRP A 397 11.48 3.34 4.89
N ILE A 398 11.11 3.67 3.65
CA ILE A 398 9.97 3.05 2.96
C ILE A 398 10.21 1.56 2.73
N ALA A 399 11.41 1.17 2.30
CA ALA A 399 11.74 -0.24 2.12
C ALA A 399 11.67 -1.00 3.46
N ALA A 400 12.23 -0.45 4.53
CA ALA A 400 12.18 -1.01 5.88
C ALA A 400 10.74 -1.15 6.39
N PHE A 401 9.95 -0.08 6.31
CA PHE A 401 8.57 -0.06 6.77
C PHE A 401 7.73 -1.15 6.09
N ASN A 402 7.78 -1.23 4.76
CA ASN A 402 6.96 -2.18 4.01
C ASN A 402 7.45 -3.63 4.18
N SER A 403 8.76 -3.88 4.24
CA SER A 403 9.29 -5.21 4.54
C SER A 403 8.91 -5.68 5.95
N CYS A 404 8.99 -4.80 6.96
CA CYS A 404 8.55 -5.11 8.32
C CYS A 404 7.04 -5.44 8.37
N GLN A 405 6.19 -4.60 7.75
CA GLN A 405 4.75 -4.84 7.69
C GLN A 405 4.43 -6.19 7.00
N LEU A 406 5.02 -6.46 5.83
CA LEU A 406 4.87 -7.74 5.14
C LEU A 406 5.29 -8.93 6.00
N THR A 407 6.37 -8.79 6.77
CA THR A 407 6.84 -9.81 7.71
C THR A 407 5.78 -10.09 8.77
N VAL A 408 5.19 -9.05 9.37
CA VAL A 408 4.13 -9.19 10.38
C VAL A 408 2.90 -9.89 9.78
N PHE A 409 2.38 -9.43 8.63
CA PHE A 409 1.24 -10.09 7.98
C PHE A 409 1.54 -11.56 7.63
N CYS A 410 2.76 -11.85 7.17
CA CYS A 410 3.21 -13.21 6.87
C CYS A 410 3.29 -14.08 8.15
N LEU A 411 3.74 -13.52 9.28
CA LEU A 411 3.74 -14.22 10.57
C LEU A 411 2.32 -14.55 11.02
N VAL A 412 1.38 -13.60 10.91
CA VAL A 412 -0.03 -13.81 11.25
C VAL A 412 -0.63 -14.96 10.44
N GLU A 413 -0.42 -14.98 9.12
CA GLU A 413 -0.88 -16.08 8.27
C GLU A 413 -0.23 -17.42 8.65
N THR A 414 1.07 -17.42 8.97
CA THR A 414 1.80 -18.65 9.33
C THR A 414 1.24 -19.30 10.59
N LEU A 415 0.92 -18.47 11.59
CA LEU A 415 0.49 -18.90 12.92
C LEU A 415 -0.99 -19.29 12.94
N LEU A 416 -1.86 -18.50 12.31
CA LEU A 416 -3.31 -18.65 12.42
C LEU A 416 -3.94 -19.48 11.28
N PHE A 417 -3.26 -19.62 10.14
CA PHE A 417 -3.76 -20.35 8.97
C PHE A 417 -2.74 -21.39 8.46
N PRO A 418 -2.42 -22.42 9.27
CA PRO A 418 -1.40 -23.40 8.90
C PRO A 418 -1.74 -24.21 7.64
N ASP A 419 -3.03 -24.37 7.34
CA ASP A 419 -3.49 -25.12 6.18
C ASP A 419 -3.05 -24.49 4.85
N VAL A 420 -2.88 -23.16 4.81
CA VAL A 420 -2.45 -22.41 3.61
C VAL A 420 -1.06 -22.84 3.13
N TRP A 421 -0.13 -23.09 4.06
CA TRP A 421 1.24 -23.50 3.70
C TRP A 421 1.45 -25.01 3.76
N LYS A 422 0.67 -25.75 4.56
CA LYS A 422 0.75 -27.23 4.60
C LYS A 422 0.26 -27.88 3.31
N SER A 423 -0.76 -27.30 2.68
CA SER A 423 -1.40 -27.87 1.48
C SER A 423 -0.75 -27.42 0.16
N MET A 424 0.32 -26.63 0.19
CA MET A 424 0.92 -25.94 -0.97
C MET A 424 1.23 -26.83 -2.20
N ASN A 425 1.52 -28.11 -2.00
CA ASN A 425 1.93 -29.05 -3.05
C ASN A 425 0.79 -29.89 -3.65
N CYS A 426 -0.42 -29.88 -3.07
CA CYS A 426 -1.47 -30.86 -3.41
C CYS A 426 -2.86 -30.25 -3.62
N LEU A 427 -2.95 -28.99 -4.07
CA LEU A 427 -4.22 -28.27 -4.18
C LEU A 427 -4.79 -28.29 -5.60
N SER A 428 -6.07 -28.63 -5.70
CA SER A 428 -6.88 -28.25 -6.85
C SER A 428 -7.22 -26.76 -6.82
N LYS A 429 -7.60 -26.19 -7.98
CA LYS A 429 -7.90 -24.75 -8.13
C LYS A 429 -8.97 -24.26 -7.15
N THR A 430 -10.00 -25.07 -6.94
CA THR A 430 -11.13 -24.76 -6.06
C THR A 430 -10.71 -24.74 -4.59
N GLU A 431 -9.91 -25.72 -4.15
CA GLU A 431 -9.42 -25.78 -2.77
C GLU A 431 -8.47 -24.62 -2.45
N GLU A 432 -7.62 -24.22 -3.40
CA GLU A 432 -6.74 -23.07 -3.21
C GLU A 432 -7.54 -21.77 -3.04
N GLU A 433 -8.61 -21.59 -3.83
CA GLU A 433 -9.48 -20.43 -3.73
C GLU A 433 -10.29 -20.42 -2.42
N GLU A 434 -10.76 -21.57 -1.96
CA GLU A 434 -11.44 -21.72 -0.66
C GLU A 434 -10.51 -21.36 0.50
N LEU A 435 -9.26 -21.86 0.50
CA LEU A 435 -8.26 -21.54 1.52
C LEU A 435 -7.89 -20.05 1.48
N TYR A 436 -7.74 -19.48 0.28
CA TYR A 436 -7.47 -18.06 0.11
C TYR A 436 -8.59 -17.20 0.71
N ARG A 437 -9.86 -17.49 0.35
CA ARG A 437 -11.03 -16.78 0.89
C ARG A 437 -11.20 -16.98 2.39
N GLY A 438 -10.85 -18.17 2.91
CA GLY A 438 -10.90 -18.48 4.33
C GLY A 438 -9.84 -17.75 5.17
N ALA A 439 -8.73 -17.34 4.57
CA ALA A 439 -7.61 -16.66 5.23
C ALA A 439 -7.52 -15.15 4.92
N THR A 440 -8.48 -14.59 4.18
CA THR A 440 -8.47 -13.19 3.74
C THR A 440 -9.78 -12.48 4.10
N SER A 441 -9.71 -11.28 4.67
CA SER A 441 -10.87 -10.40 4.87
C SER A 441 -11.49 -10.06 3.52
N ARG A 442 -12.82 -10.13 3.43
CA ARG A 442 -13.55 -9.80 2.20
C ARG A 442 -13.42 -8.33 1.86
N ILE A 443 -13.45 -7.47 2.87
CA ILE A 443 -13.25 -6.03 2.67
C ILE A 443 -11.83 -5.77 2.15
N LEU A 444 -10.80 -6.34 2.80
CA LEU A 444 -9.42 -6.10 2.37
C LEU A 444 -9.11 -6.70 1.00
N ASP A 445 -9.71 -7.86 0.65
CA ASP A 445 -9.62 -8.43 -0.69
C ASP A 445 -10.30 -7.53 -1.73
N ALA A 446 -11.50 -7.02 -1.44
CA ALA A 446 -12.23 -6.11 -2.33
C ALA A 446 -11.46 -4.80 -2.59
N PHE A 447 -10.86 -4.21 -1.54
CA PHE A 447 -9.97 -3.06 -1.69
C PHE A 447 -8.76 -3.43 -2.58
N ASN A 448 -8.09 -4.56 -2.33
CA ASN A 448 -6.91 -4.96 -3.09
C ASN A 448 -7.20 -5.34 -4.55
N ARG A 449 -8.36 -5.92 -4.85
CA ARG A 449 -8.76 -6.39 -6.19
C ARG A 449 -8.84 -5.24 -7.19
N ASN A 450 -9.48 -4.14 -6.82
CA ASN A 450 -9.68 -2.95 -7.66
C ASN A 450 -9.05 -1.69 -7.04
N GLY A 451 -7.87 -1.83 -6.42
CA GLY A 451 -7.30 -0.79 -5.55
C GLY A 451 -7.14 0.59 -6.17
N LEU A 452 -6.71 0.66 -7.44
CA LEU A 452 -6.59 1.95 -8.14
C LEU A 452 -7.94 2.62 -8.38
N PHE A 453 -8.96 1.85 -8.78
CA PHE A 453 -10.31 2.36 -8.98
C PHE A 453 -10.94 2.82 -7.67
N VAL A 454 -10.84 2.00 -6.62
CA VAL A 454 -11.36 2.35 -5.27
C VAL A 454 -10.66 3.62 -4.76
N PHE A 455 -9.35 3.74 -4.97
CA PHE A 455 -8.60 4.95 -4.63
C PHE A 455 -9.08 6.18 -5.43
N LEU A 456 -9.41 6.03 -6.71
CA LEU A 456 -9.97 7.14 -7.50
C LEU A 456 -11.33 7.58 -6.97
N VAL A 457 -12.22 6.62 -6.69
CA VAL A 457 -13.53 6.90 -6.08
C VAL A 457 -13.36 7.62 -4.75
N ALA A 458 -12.41 7.19 -3.92
CA ALA A 458 -12.07 7.85 -2.66
C ALA A 458 -11.63 9.32 -2.86
N ASN A 459 -10.79 9.61 -3.87
CA ASN A 459 -10.40 10.99 -4.20
C ASN A 459 -11.58 11.84 -4.69
N LEU A 460 -12.45 11.29 -5.54
CA LEU A 460 -13.65 12.00 -6.02
C LEU A 460 -14.62 12.31 -4.88
N LEU A 461 -14.88 11.34 -4.01
CA LEU A 461 -15.70 11.54 -2.80
C LEU A 461 -15.06 12.55 -1.85
N THR A 462 -13.73 12.57 -1.74
CA THR A 462 -13.01 13.59 -0.95
C THR A 462 -13.26 14.99 -1.50
N GLY A 463 -13.16 15.17 -2.82
CA GLY A 463 -13.52 16.42 -3.49
C GLY A 463 -14.98 16.82 -3.25
N ALA A 464 -15.91 15.88 -3.36
CA ALA A 464 -17.34 16.12 -3.11
C ALA A 464 -17.60 16.58 -1.67
N VAL A 465 -16.98 15.94 -0.66
CA VAL A 465 -17.10 16.36 0.74
C VAL A 465 -16.49 17.74 0.96
N ASN A 466 -15.33 18.02 0.37
CA ASN A 466 -14.65 19.31 0.50
C ASN A 466 -15.41 20.49 -0.10
N LEU A 467 -16.18 20.25 -1.17
CA LEU A 467 -17.05 21.25 -1.79
C LEU A 467 -18.38 21.42 -1.04
N SER A 468 -18.86 20.36 -0.40
CA SER A 468 -20.17 20.35 0.27
C SER A 468 -20.11 20.79 1.74
N ILE A 469 -18.98 20.59 2.42
CA ILE A 469 -18.86 20.77 3.88
C ILE A 469 -17.65 21.63 4.22
N SER A 470 -17.85 22.58 5.14
CA SER A 470 -16.76 23.36 5.74
C SER A 470 -15.97 22.51 6.75
N THR A 471 -15.02 21.72 6.24
CA THR A 471 -14.23 20.75 7.03
C THR A 471 -13.47 21.36 8.21
N LEU A 472 -12.99 22.61 8.08
CA LEU A 472 -12.25 23.32 9.13
C LEU A 472 -13.13 23.77 10.31
N GLN A 473 -14.42 23.99 10.06
CA GLN A 473 -15.39 24.46 11.06
C GLN A 473 -16.16 23.31 11.70
N CYS A 474 -15.99 22.09 11.19
CA CYS A 474 -16.69 20.91 11.64
C CYS A 474 -16.19 20.46 13.03
N GLY A 475 -17.11 20.28 13.98
CA GLY A 475 -16.80 19.74 15.31
C GLY A 475 -16.34 18.28 15.25
N HIS A 476 -15.53 17.83 16.21
CA HIS A 476 -14.91 16.50 16.22
C HIS A 476 -15.92 15.33 16.05
N LYS A 477 -17.08 15.39 16.71
CA LYS A 477 -18.11 14.32 16.61
C LYS A 477 -18.69 14.20 15.20
N LEU A 478 -19.00 15.35 14.58
CA LEU A 478 -19.53 15.40 13.23
C LEU A 478 -18.46 14.98 12.21
N ALA A 479 -17.22 15.46 12.38
CA ALA A 479 -16.08 15.06 11.55
C ALA A 479 -15.86 13.54 11.57
N PHE A 480 -15.84 12.92 12.76
CA PHE A 480 -15.71 11.47 12.87
C PHE A 480 -16.86 10.72 12.19
N SER A 481 -18.09 11.19 12.37
CA SER A 481 -19.27 10.59 11.74
C SER A 481 -19.21 10.65 10.22
N ILE A 482 -18.79 11.80 9.66
CA ILE A 482 -18.57 11.96 8.21
C ILE A 482 -17.50 10.98 7.72
N LEU A 483 -16.40 10.82 8.45
CA LEU A 483 -15.32 9.90 8.07
C LEU A 483 -15.74 8.42 8.11
N VAL A 484 -16.58 8.03 9.07
CA VAL A 484 -17.16 6.68 9.13
C VAL A 484 -18.09 6.44 7.94
N VAL A 485 -18.99 7.40 7.63
CA VAL A 485 -19.89 7.31 6.46
C VAL A 485 -19.09 7.24 5.16
N TYR A 486 -18.07 8.08 5.02
CA TYR A 486 -17.17 8.06 3.88
C TYR A 486 -16.46 6.70 3.73
N GLY A 487 -15.90 6.16 4.82
CA GLY A 487 -15.28 4.83 4.82
C GLY A 487 -16.27 3.73 4.44
N ALA A 488 -17.52 3.82 4.90
CA ALA A 488 -18.59 2.87 4.56
C ALA A 488 -19.00 2.97 3.08
N LEU A 489 -19.07 4.18 2.51
CA LEU A 489 -19.36 4.38 1.08
C LEU A 489 -18.26 3.79 0.20
N VAL A 490 -16.99 4.09 0.48
CA VAL A 490 -15.84 3.55 -0.27
C VAL A 490 -15.81 2.01 -0.16
N THR A 491 -16.05 1.47 1.04
CA THR A 491 -16.13 0.01 1.25
C THR A 491 -17.29 -0.62 0.49
N SER A 492 -18.44 0.04 0.46
CA SER A 492 -19.63 -0.45 -0.26
C SER A 492 -19.38 -0.53 -1.77
N VAL A 493 -18.70 0.47 -2.34
CA VAL A 493 -18.30 0.45 -3.76
C VAL A 493 -17.32 -0.71 -4.02
N ALA A 494 -16.32 -0.91 -3.17
CA ALA A 494 -15.37 -2.01 -3.31
C ALA A 494 -16.07 -3.38 -3.27
N LEU A 495 -16.95 -3.59 -2.29
CA LEU A 495 -17.71 -4.84 -2.15
C LEU A 495 -18.72 -5.05 -3.29
N PHE A 496 -19.34 -3.98 -3.80
CA PHE A 496 -20.25 -4.07 -4.94
C PHE A 496 -19.53 -4.56 -6.20
N LEU A 497 -18.36 -4.01 -6.49
CA LEU A 497 -17.54 -4.47 -7.62
C LEU A 497 -17.09 -5.92 -7.46
N ASP A 498 -16.71 -6.32 -6.24
CA ASP A 498 -16.30 -7.69 -5.97
C ASP A 498 -17.47 -8.68 -6.15
N ARG A 499 -18.68 -8.30 -5.71
CA ARG A 499 -19.90 -9.11 -5.93
C ARG A 499 -20.28 -9.26 -7.40
N LEU A 500 -20.04 -8.24 -8.21
CA LEU A 500 -20.26 -8.31 -9.66
C LEU A 500 -19.14 -9.07 -10.40
N ASP A 501 -18.12 -9.55 -9.67
CA ASP A 501 -16.91 -10.18 -10.20
C ASP A 501 -16.14 -9.32 -11.21
N VAL A 502 -16.35 -7.99 -11.18
CA VAL A 502 -15.73 -7.06 -12.12
C VAL A 502 -14.31 -6.74 -11.66
N SER A 503 -13.34 -7.08 -12.51
CA SER A 503 -11.95 -6.62 -12.34
C SER A 503 -11.69 -5.48 -13.31
N VAL A 504 -11.66 -4.25 -12.79
CA VAL A 504 -11.36 -3.07 -13.60
C VAL A 504 -9.85 -3.04 -13.84
N LYS A 505 -9.44 -3.38 -15.06
CA LYS A 505 -8.03 -3.29 -15.48
C LYS A 505 -7.71 -1.83 -15.79
N ILE A 506 -7.33 -1.10 -14.74
CA ILE A 506 -6.68 0.22 -14.80
C ILE A 506 -5.18 0.00 -14.65
#